data_AF-A0A920SA84-F1
#
_entry.id   AF-A0A920SA84-F1
#
_cell.length_a   1.000
_cell.length_b   1.000
_cell.length_c   1.000
_cell.angle_alpha   90.00
_cell.angle_beta   90.00
_cell.angle_gamma   90.00
#
_symmetry.space_group_name_H-M   'P 1'
#
loop_
_entity.id
_entity.type
_entity.pdbx_description
1 polymer ?
#
loop_
_entity_poly.entity_id
_entity_poly.type
_entity_poly.pdbx_seq_one_letter_code
_entity_poly.pdbx_strand_id
1 'polypeptide(L)'
;MPRAKRPQTVGAFARPTTKSFRTEELRKNLIAKIRAEEIIFPGIVGFEQTVIPQLENAILAGQDIILLGERGQAKSRIFRSLTNLLDDPIPKIAECEINDNPYDPICQVCRTKCLNSETRRSWSGSLEMNVIRRSWRHQTYP
;
A
#
# COMPACT_ATOMS: atom_id res chain seq x y z
N MET A 1 -1.61 -16.18 10.27
CA MET A 1 -0.81 -17.22 9.58
C MET A 1 0.65 -16.81 9.57
N PRO A 2 1.61 -17.73 9.86
CA PRO A 2 3.03 -17.42 9.76
C PRO A 2 3.36 -17.08 8.29
N ARG A 3 4.01 -15.93 8.06
CA ARG A 3 4.32 -15.47 6.70
C ARG A 3 5.30 -16.46 6.06
N ALA A 4 4.91 -17.05 4.93
CA ALA A 4 5.78 -17.91 4.13
C ALA A 4 7.13 -17.24 3.87
N LYS A 5 8.21 -18.03 3.89
CA LYS A 5 9.60 -17.59 3.73
C LYS A 5 9.75 -16.92 2.36
N ARG A 6 9.73 -15.59 2.33
CA ARG A 6 9.74 -14.82 1.08
C ARG A 6 11.11 -14.95 0.40
N PRO A 7 11.15 -15.11 -0.94
CA PRO A 7 12.41 -15.17 -1.68
C PRO A 7 13.22 -13.87 -1.45
N GLN A 8 14.55 -13.99 -1.44
CA GLN A 8 15.49 -12.88 -1.13
C GLN A 8 16.44 -12.54 -2.29
N THR A 9 16.43 -13.31 -3.38
CA THR A 9 17.40 -13.23 -4.48
C THR A 9 16.73 -12.95 -5.82
N VAL A 10 17.39 -12.18 -6.68
CA VAL A 10 16.87 -11.69 -7.98
C VAL A 10 16.27 -12.79 -8.85
N GLY A 11 16.95 -13.95 -8.97
CA GLY A 11 16.52 -15.05 -9.83
C GLY A 11 15.31 -15.85 -9.32
N ALA A 12 14.94 -15.69 -8.04
CA ALA A 12 13.82 -16.42 -7.44
C ALA A 12 12.50 -15.64 -7.46
N PHE A 13 12.50 -14.38 -7.89
CA PHE A 13 11.27 -13.61 -8.02
C PHE A 13 10.71 -13.66 -9.43
N ALA A 14 9.42 -13.99 -9.54
CA ALA A 14 8.66 -13.71 -10.73
C ALA A 14 8.54 -12.18 -10.91
N ARG A 15 8.87 -11.71 -12.11
CA ARG A 15 8.61 -10.31 -12.51
C ARG A 15 7.10 -10.09 -12.43
N PRO A 16 6.60 -9.06 -11.72
CA PRO A 16 5.19 -8.73 -11.77
C PRO A 16 4.84 -8.43 -13.23
N THR A 17 3.79 -9.08 -13.72
CA THR A 17 3.39 -9.03 -15.13
C THR A 17 2.75 -7.69 -15.51
N THR A 18 2.38 -6.87 -14.53
CA THR A 18 1.62 -5.64 -14.75
C THR A 18 2.20 -4.50 -13.91
N LYS A 19 2.33 -3.32 -14.52
CA LYS A 19 2.56 -2.05 -13.82
C LYS A 19 1.22 -1.67 -13.18
N SER A 20 0.99 -1.98 -11.90
CA SER A 20 -0.26 -1.62 -11.25
C SER A 20 -0.25 -0.12 -10.92
N PHE A 21 -1.15 0.64 -11.54
CA PHE A 21 -1.51 1.93 -10.98
C PHE A 21 -2.35 1.66 -9.73
N ARG A 22 -1.96 2.22 -8.58
CA ARG A 22 -2.62 1.94 -7.29
C ARG A 22 -4.13 2.13 -7.33
N THR A 23 -4.61 3.13 -8.09
CA THR A 23 -6.05 3.40 -8.25
C THR A 23 -6.77 2.23 -8.92
N GLU A 24 -6.18 1.65 -9.95
CA GLU A 24 -6.76 0.50 -10.66
C GLU A 24 -6.70 -0.77 -9.83
N GLU A 25 -5.63 -0.94 -9.06
CA GLU A 25 -5.45 -2.02 -8.10
C GLU A 25 -6.54 -1.99 -7.02
N LEU A 26 -6.70 -0.84 -6.36
CA LEU A 26 -7.76 -0.60 -5.37
C LEU A 26 -9.15 -0.90 -5.94
N ARG A 27 -9.43 -0.41 -7.15
CA ARG A 27 -10.70 -0.63 -7.83
C ARG A 27 -10.95 -2.12 -8.13
N LYS A 28 -9.95 -2.83 -8.67
CA LYS A 28 -10.06 -4.27 -8.97
C LYS A 28 -10.31 -5.09 -7.70
N ASN A 29 -9.53 -4.83 -6.65
CA ASN A 29 -9.64 -5.53 -5.38
C ASN A 29 -10.95 -5.21 -4.66
N LEU A 30 -11.44 -3.96 -4.75
CA LEU A 30 -12.74 -3.58 -4.23
C LEU A 30 -13.88 -4.34 -4.93
N ILE A 31 -13.88 -4.41 -6.26
CA ILE A 31 -14.87 -5.17 -7.03
C ILE A 31 -14.86 -6.65 -6.62
N ALA A 32 -13.67 -7.23 -6.45
CA ALA A 32 -13.54 -8.62 -6.02
C ALA A 32 -14.18 -8.85 -4.63
N LYS A 33 -13.93 -7.96 -3.67
CA LYS A 33 -14.52 -8.06 -2.32
C LYS A 33 -16.03 -7.86 -2.31
N ILE A 34 -16.55 -6.90 -3.08
CA ILE A 34 -17.99 -6.68 -3.21
C ILE A 34 -18.67 -7.94 -3.77
N ARG A 35 -18.08 -8.57 -4.79
CA ARG A 35 -18.60 -9.82 -5.37
C ARG A 35 -18.55 -11.01 -4.40
N ALA A 36 -17.58 -11.02 -3.50
CA ALA A 36 -17.41 -12.05 -2.49
C ALA A 36 -18.23 -11.78 -1.21
N GLU A 37 -19.01 -10.69 -1.17
CA GLU A 37 -19.77 -10.24 0.00
C GLU A 37 -18.89 -10.10 1.27
N GLU A 38 -17.61 -9.75 1.08
CA GLU A 38 -16.66 -9.60 2.17
C GLU A 38 -16.79 -8.22 2.84
N ILE A 39 -16.53 -8.18 4.15
CA ILE A 39 -16.48 -6.92 4.90
C ILE A 39 -15.21 -6.15 4.48
N ILE A 40 -15.40 -5.04 3.77
CA ILE A 40 -14.30 -4.19 3.28
C ILE A 40 -13.68 -3.36 4.42
N PHE A 41 -14.53 -2.86 5.33
CA PHE A 41 -14.16 -1.92 6.39
C PHE A 41 -14.44 -2.49 7.80
N PRO A 42 -13.64 -3.45 8.29
CA PRO A 42 -13.88 -4.05 9.60
C PRO A 42 -13.69 -3.04 10.73
N GLY A 43 -14.64 -3.01 11.68
CA GLY A 43 -14.55 -2.20 12.90
C GLY A 43 -14.85 -0.71 12.71
N ILE A 44 -15.54 -0.33 11.63
CA ILE A 44 -16.12 1.00 11.42
C ILE A 44 -17.62 0.88 11.63
N VAL A 45 -18.15 1.49 12.68
CA VAL A 45 -19.58 1.40 13.06
C VAL A 45 -20.23 2.77 12.85
N GLY A 46 -21.43 2.79 12.29
CA GLY A 46 -22.24 4.02 12.13
C GLY A 46 -21.92 4.83 10.87
N PHE A 47 -20.99 4.35 10.04
CA PHE A 47 -20.68 4.94 8.73
C PHE A 47 -21.16 4.06 7.55
N GLU A 48 -21.81 2.92 7.82
CA GLU A 48 -22.25 1.97 6.79
C GLU A 48 -23.21 2.60 5.77
N GLN A 49 -24.03 3.56 6.18
CA GLN A 49 -25.05 4.18 5.32
C GLN A 49 -24.68 5.60 4.84
N THR A 50 -23.51 6.12 5.20
CA THR A 50 -23.13 7.51 4.89
C THR A 50 -21.80 7.59 4.16
N VAL A 51 -20.70 7.39 4.87
CA VAL A 51 -19.34 7.59 4.35
C VAL A 51 -18.84 6.38 3.56
N ILE A 52 -19.18 5.16 3.97
CA ILE A 52 -18.70 3.94 3.30
C ILE A 52 -19.18 3.86 1.84
N PRO A 53 -20.48 4.06 1.53
CA PRO A 53 -20.94 4.01 0.14
C PRO A 53 -20.31 5.10 -0.74
N GLN A 54 -20.08 6.30 -0.19
CA GLN A 54 -19.41 7.38 -0.90
C GLN A 54 -17.95 7.04 -1.20
N LEU A 55 -17.26 6.41 -0.24
CA LEU A 55 -15.89 5.98 -0.39
C LEU A 55 -15.75 4.87 -1.44
N GLU A 56 -16.64 3.89 -1.42
CA GLU A 56 -16.70 2.83 -2.44
C GLU A 56 -16.90 3.41 -3.83
N ASN A 57 -17.87 4.32 -3.99
CA ASN A 57 -18.13 5.00 -5.26
C ASN A 57 -16.92 5.80 -5.75
N ALA A 58 -16.25 6.54 -4.86
CA ALA A 58 -15.05 7.31 -5.20
C ALA A 58 -13.90 6.40 -5.68
N ILE A 59 -13.69 5.25 -5.02
CA ILE A 59 -12.69 4.26 -5.44
C ILE A 59 -13.06 3.64 -6.79
N LEU A 60 -14.32 3.29 -7.00
CA LEU A 60 -14.81 2.73 -8.26
C LEU A 60 -14.67 3.71 -9.43
N ALA A 61 -14.83 5.00 -9.15
CA ALA A 61 -14.64 6.11 -10.08
C ALA A 61 -13.16 6.50 -10.27
N GLY A 62 -12.24 5.99 -9.43
CA GLY A 62 -10.82 6.32 -9.49
C GLY A 62 -10.50 7.76 -9.08
N GLN A 63 -11.27 8.32 -8.15
CA GLN A 63 -11.13 9.71 -7.68
C GLN A 63 -10.14 9.82 -6.51
N ASP A 64 -9.54 11.01 -6.37
CA ASP A 64 -8.79 11.38 -5.17
C ASP A 64 -9.76 11.63 -4.01
N ILE A 65 -9.46 11.06 -2.83
CA ILE A 65 -10.33 11.09 -1.66
C ILE A 65 -9.71 11.95 -0.56
N ILE A 66 -10.47 12.92 -0.05
CA ILE A 66 -10.11 13.73 1.12
C ILE A 66 -11.11 13.45 2.24
N LEU A 67 -10.63 12.98 3.39
CA LEU A 67 -11.46 12.70 4.57
C LEU A 67 -11.46 13.91 5.51
N LEU A 68 -12.60 14.58 5.67
CA LEU A 68 -12.77 15.75 6.53
C LEU A 68 -13.62 15.46 7.78
N GLY A 69 -13.54 16.34 8.78
CA GLY A 69 -14.46 16.41 9.92
C GLY A 69 -13.76 16.41 11.29
N GLU A 70 -14.54 16.18 12.33
CA GLU A 70 -14.11 16.35 13.73
C GLU A 70 -13.16 15.26 14.24
N ARG A 71 -12.42 15.61 15.30
CA ARG A 71 -11.52 14.70 16.01
C ARG A 71 -12.32 13.52 16.59
N GLY A 72 -11.83 12.31 16.38
CA GLY A 72 -12.48 11.08 16.87
C GLY A 72 -13.44 10.40 15.88
N GLN A 73 -13.75 11.02 14.73
CA GLN A 73 -14.65 10.44 13.71
C GLN A 73 -14.01 9.37 12.82
N ALA A 74 -13.17 8.49 13.37
CA ALA A 74 -12.61 7.33 12.67
C ALA A 74 -11.85 7.55 11.34
N LYS A 75 -11.51 8.79 10.92
CA LYS A 75 -10.78 9.09 9.66
C LYS A 75 -9.52 8.25 9.46
N SER A 76 -8.65 8.22 10.46
CA SER A 76 -7.43 7.42 10.40
C SER A 76 -7.70 5.91 10.43
N ARG A 77 -8.86 5.47 10.92
CA ARG A 77 -9.25 4.04 10.89
C ARG A 77 -9.71 3.66 9.48
N ILE A 78 -10.53 4.49 8.83
CA ILE A 78 -10.92 4.33 7.42
C ILE A 78 -9.66 4.22 6.53
N PHE A 79 -8.72 5.15 6.68
CA PHE A 79 -7.52 5.16 5.83
C PHE A 79 -6.64 3.91 6.00
N ARG A 80 -6.54 3.39 7.23
CA ARG A 80 -5.82 2.13 7.50
C ARG A 80 -6.57 0.90 6.98
N SER A 81 -7.89 0.97 6.89
CA SER A 81 -8.68 -0.10 6.29
C SER A 81 -8.48 -0.19 4.78
N LEU A 82 -8.29 0.95 4.10
CA LEU A 82 -8.03 0.98 2.66
C LEU A 82 -6.75 0.23 2.28
N THR A 83 -5.78 0.08 3.19
CA THR A 83 -4.58 -0.71 2.90
C THR A 83 -4.87 -2.20 2.74
N ASN A 84 -6.04 -2.69 3.19
CA ASN A 84 -6.49 -4.08 2.98
C ASN A 84 -7.00 -4.34 1.55
N LEU A 85 -7.11 -3.28 0.73
CA LEU A 85 -7.45 -3.36 -0.69
C LEU A 85 -6.20 -3.26 -1.58
N LEU A 86 -5.03 -3.00 -1.01
CA LEU A 86 -3.77 -2.99 -1.74
C LEU A 86 -3.17 -4.40 -1.74
N ASP A 87 -2.50 -4.71 -2.83
CA ASP A 87 -1.78 -5.96 -3.04
C ASP A 87 -0.60 -6.09 -2.06
N ASP A 88 -0.04 -7.29 -2.04
CA ASP A 88 1.13 -7.59 -1.23
C ASP A 88 2.32 -6.66 -1.57
N PRO A 89 3.16 -6.36 -0.57
CA PRO A 89 4.24 -5.40 -0.74
C PRO A 89 5.20 -5.79 -1.87
N ILE A 90 5.59 -4.80 -2.66
CA ILE A 90 6.47 -4.97 -3.83
C ILE A 90 7.93 -5.12 -3.34
N PRO A 91 8.77 -5.93 -4.02
CA PRO A 91 10.19 -5.98 -3.71
C PRO A 91 10.89 -4.64 -4.02
N LYS A 92 11.84 -4.27 -3.17
CA LYS A 92 12.72 -3.11 -3.35
C LYS A 92 14.19 -3.51 -3.29
N ILE A 93 15.05 -2.72 -3.93
CA ILE A 93 16.50 -2.88 -3.80
C ILE A 93 16.89 -2.53 -2.36
N ALA A 94 17.66 -3.40 -1.70
CA ALA A 94 18.16 -3.11 -0.36
C ALA A 94 19.09 -1.89 -0.39
N GLU A 95 19.01 -1.06 0.66
CA GLU A 95 19.86 0.14 0.83
C GLU A 95 19.68 1.19 -0.27
N CYS A 96 18.53 1.18 -0.94
CA CYS A 96 18.14 2.26 -1.83
C CYS A 96 17.31 3.29 -1.05
N GLU A 97 17.74 4.55 -1.05
CA GLU A 97 17.04 5.66 -0.39
C GLU A 97 15.62 5.88 -0.93
N ILE A 98 15.43 5.70 -2.24
CA ILE A 98 14.14 5.92 -2.92
C ILE A 98 13.28 4.65 -3.02
N ASN A 99 13.68 3.53 -2.42
CA ASN A 99 13.00 2.24 -2.53
C ASN A 99 12.78 1.80 -4.00
N ASP A 100 13.86 1.82 -4.79
CA ASP A 100 13.77 1.64 -6.24
C ASP A 100 13.25 0.26 -6.66
N ASN A 101 12.56 0.24 -7.80
CA ASN A 101 11.99 -0.97 -8.39
C ASN A 101 13.13 -1.82 -8.95
N PRO A 102 13.26 -3.07 -8.51
CA PRO A 102 14.40 -3.86 -8.89
C PRO A 102 14.25 -4.51 -10.28
N TYR A 103 13.12 -4.34 -10.96
CA TYR A 103 12.91 -4.74 -12.37
C TYR A 103 12.98 -3.57 -13.35
N ASP A 104 12.84 -2.35 -12.86
CA ASP A 104 12.86 -1.12 -13.66
C ASP A 104 13.53 0.01 -12.83
N PRO A 105 14.83 -0.13 -12.51
CA PRO A 105 15.51 0.80 -11.61
C PRO A 105 15.70 2.18 -12.26
N ILE A 106 15.26 3.21 -11.56
CA ILE A 106 15.45 4.61 -11.95
C ILE A 106 16.80 5.13 -11.44
N CYS A 107 17.25 4.65 -10.28
CA CYS A 107 18.46 5.10 -9.61
C CYS A 107 19.72 4.53 -10.31
N GLN A 108 20.74 5.38 -10.54
CA GLN A 108 21.96 4.96 -11.23
C GLN A 108 22.71 3.86 -10.47
N VAL A 109 22.83 3.99 -9.14
CA VAL A 109 23.44 2.97 -8.28
C VAL A 109 22.69 1.63 -8.38
N CYS A 110 21.37 1.70 -8.50
CA CYS A 110 20.47 0.56 -8.58
C CYS A 110 20.61 -0.17 -9.92
N ARG A 111 20.77 0.57 -11.02
CA ARG A 111 21.07 0.01 -12.34
C ARG A 111 22.37 -0.79 -12.31
N THR A 112 23.43 -0.22 -11.76
CA THR A 112 24.73 -0.92 -11.63
C THR A 112 24.62 -2.14 -10.73
N LYS A 113 23.93 -2.04 -9.58
CA LYS A 113 23.69 -3.19 -8.69
C LYS A 113 22.89 -4.30 -9.38
N CYS A 114 21.88 -3.97 -10.18
CA CYS A 114 21.05 -4.98 -10.86
C CYS A 114 21.77 -5.74 -11.98
N LEU A 115 22.89 -5.21 -12.50
CA LEU A 115 23.74 -5.93 -13.45
C LEU A 115 24.52 -7.07 -12.78
N ASN A 116 24.76 -6.98 -11.47
CA ASN A 116 25.41 -8.02 -10.69
C ASN A 116 24.35 -8.98 -10.12
N SER A 117 24.39 -10.26 -10.50
CA SER A 117 23.39 -11.28 -10.16
C SER A 117 23.22 -11.57 -8.66
N GLU A 118 24.10 -11.04 -7.80
CA GLU A 118 24.14 -11.29 -6.35
C GLU A 118 23.44 -10.22 -5.49
N THR A 119 22.77 -9.23 -6.09
CA THR A 119 22.15 -8.14 -5.33
C THR A 119 21.02 -8.63 -4.42
N ARG A 120 21.19 -8.48 -3.10
CA ARG A 120 20.15 -8.75 -2.09
C ARG A 120 19.00 -7.77 -2.23
N ARG A 121 17.77 -8.28 -2.28
CA ARG A 121 16.53 -7.48 -2.27
C ARG A 121 15.87 -7.53 -0.90
N SER A 122 15.21 -6.44 -0.53
CA SER A 122 14.39 -6.34 0.68
C SER A 122 12.93 -6.11 0.28
N TRP A 123 12.00 -6.47 1.14
CA TRP A 123 10.57 -6.25 0.88
C TRP A 123 10.14 -4.92 1.46
N SER A 124 9.38 -4.10 0.71
CA SER A 124 8.79 -2.87 1.25
C SER A 124 7.59 -3.24 2.14
N GLY A 125 7.82 -3.77 3.34
CA GLY A 125 6.71 -4.14 4.23
C GLY A 125 5.84 -2.94 4.61
N SER A 126 4.52 -3.14 4.77
CA SER A 126 3.54 -2.18 5.33
C SER A 126 3.80 -1.74 6.78
N LEU A 127 5.04 -1.90 7.27
CA LEU A 127 5.52 -1.56 8.61
C LEU A 127 6.21 -0.18 8.67
N GLU A 128 6.31 0.55 7.56
CA GLU A 128 6.77 1.95 7.56
C GLU A 128 5.70 2.96 8.02
N MET A 129 4.57 2.50 8.57
CA MET A 129 3.64 3.41 9.27
C MET A 129 4.18 3.86 10.65
N ASN A 130 5.32 3.31 11.10
CA ASN A 130 6.09 3.86 12.23
C ASN A 130 6.85 5.15 11.88
N VAL A 131 7.12 5.42 10.59
CA VAL A 131 7.72 6.70 10.14
C VAL A 131 6.69 7.83 10.27
N ILE A 132 5.43 7.56 9.90
CA ILE A 132 4.32 8.51 10.08
C ILE A 132 4.04 8.77 11.57
N ARG A 133 4.26 7.78 12.46
CA ARG A 133 4.15 8.01 13.92
C ARG A 133 5.22 8.95 14.49
N ARG A 134 6.37 9.11 13.83
CA ARG A 134 7.43 10.05 14.26
C ARG A 134 7.24 11.44 13.67
N SER A 135 6.78 11.57 12.43
CA SER A 135 6.60 12.91 11.83
C SER A 135 5.42 13.68 12.42
N TRP A 136 4.37 13.00 12.91
CA TRP A 136 3.18 13.66 13.49
C TRP A 136 3.28 13.97 14.99
N ARG A 137 4.44 13.71 15.64
CA ARG A 137 4.65 14.09 17.05
C ARG A 137 5.26 15.48 17.21
N HIS A 138 5.70 16.11 16.12
CA HIS A 138 6.35 17.44 16.12
C HIS A 138 5.53 18.56 15.47
N GLN A 139 4.25 18.31 15.14
CA GLN A 139 3.36 19.35 14.62
C GLN A 139 2.33 19.77 15.67
N THR A 140 2.82 20.18 16.84
CA THR A 140 2.13 21.16 17.67
C THR A 140 2.50 22.54 17.12
N TYR A 141 1.62 23.14 16.34
CA TYR A 141 1.70 24.59 16.06
C TYR A 141 1.21 25.36 17.31
N PRO A 142 1.77 26.56 17.56
CA PRO A 142 1.42 27.42 18.69
C PRO A 142 -0.03 27.92 18.64
#